data_AF-A0A3E0LYN6-F1
#
_entry.id   AF-A0A3E0LYN6-F1
#
_cell.length_a   1.000
_cell.length_b   1.000
_cell.length_c   1.000
_cell.angle_alpha   90.00
_cell.angle_beta   90.00
_cell.angle_gamma   90.00
#
_symmetry.space_group_name_H-M   'P 1'
#
loop_
_entity.id
_entity.type
_entity.pdbx_description
1 polymer ?
#
loop_
_entity_poly.entity_id
_entity_poly.type
_entity_poly.pdbx_seq_one_letter_code
_entity_poly.pdbx_strand_id
1 'polypeptide(L)'
;MTFCWVSLGQPNRFSGGRSTEAKIDIFPHENLVRDAIKVVSDNSYVQSHLIWRIMDAAATVAPNWVIDRACPPAEKILDEKKADRYEEAIKWLKKARNAFYMSGRREEWQTYRESLIK
;
A
#
# COMPACT_ATOMS: atom_id res chain seq x y z
N MET A 1 -2.48 46.92 25.61
CA MET A 1 -3.38 46.00 24.89
C MET A 1 -2.54 45.25 23.87
N THR A 2 -2.23 43.98 24.16
CA THR A 2 -1.18 43.21 23.49
C THR A 2 -1.79 42.12 22.60
N PHE A 3 -1.06 41.86 21.52
CA PHE A 3 -1.30 41.05 20.33
C PHE A 3 -1.71 39.57 20.51
N CYS A 4 -2.25 39.04 19.41
CA CYS A 4 -2.70 37.70 19.06
C CYS A 4 -1.58 36.62 19.01
N TRP A 5 -1.82 35.37 19.51
CA TRP A 5 -1.49 34.06 18.89
C TRP A 5 -1.61 32.84 19.85
N VAL A 6 -2.26 31.77 19.34
CA VAL A 6 -1.93 30.31 19.42
C VAL A 6 -2.18 29.42 20.67
N SER A 7 -2.67 28.19 20.35
CA SER A 7 -2.60 26.89 21.07
C SER A 7 -3.56 26.64 22.24
N LEU A 8 -4.18 25.46 22.44
CA LEU A 8 -4.01 24.10 21.93
C LEU A 8 -5.24 23.27 22.36
N GLY A 9 -5.61 22.24 21.60
CA GLY A 9 -6.32 21.06 22.15
C GLY A 9 -7.76 20.86 21.69
N GLN A 10 -7.97 20.49 20.42
CA GLN A 10 -9.20 19.82 19.99
C GLN A 10 -8.94 18.29 19.98
N PRO A 11 -9.68 17.48 20.76
CA PRO A 11 -9.57 16.03 20.71
C PRO A 11 -10.27 15.51 19.45
N ASN A 12 -9.51 15.28 18.38
CA ASN A 12 -10.08 14.81 17.13
C ASN A 12 -10.38 13.31 17.20
N ARG A 13 -11.59 12.98 17.68
CA ARG A 13 -12.26 11.70 17.46
C ARG A 13 -12.63 11.60 15.97
N PHE A 14 -11.72 11.11 15.16
CA PHE A 14 -12.03 10.78 13.76
C PHE A 14 -12.81 9.47 13.68
N SER A 15 -14.11 9.61 13.44
CA SER A 15 -15.03 8.56 13.03
C SER A 15 -14.50 7.83 11.78
N GLY A 16 -14.33 6.51 11.91
CA GLY A 16 -13.73 5.62 10.92
C GLY A 16 -14.51 5.51 9.61
N GLY A 17 -13.81 5.35 8.50
CA GLY A 17 -14.36 5.12 7.16
C GLY A 17 -13.97 6.20 6.15
N ARG A 18 -14.68 7.33 6.15
CA ARG A 18 -14.55 8.37 5.11
C ARG A 18 -13.34 9.31 5.24
N SER A 19 -12.80 9.48 6.44
CA SER A 19 -11.68 10.41 6.68
C SER A 19 -10.32 9.84 6.25
N THR A 20 -10.21 8.52 6.16
CA THR A 20 -8.99 7.81 5.75
C THR A 20 -8.71 7.98 4.26
N GLU A 21 -9.75 7.91 3.43
CA GLU A 21 -9.64 8.12 1.97
C GLU A 21 -9.17 9.53 1.63
N ALA A 22 -9.78 10.56 2.24
CA ALA A 22 -9.39 11.94 2.03
C ALA A 22 -7.96 12.25 2.51
N LYS A 23 -7.52 11.65 3.62
CA LYS A 23 -6.13 11.77 4.09
C LYS A 23 -5.15 11.11 3.13
N ILE A 24 -5.50 9.95 2.60
CA ILE A 24 -4.64 9.19 1.69
C ILE A 24 -4.52 9.83 0.30
N ASP A 25 -5.51 10.61 -0.15
CA ASP A 25 -5.37 11.39 -1.38
C ASP A 25 -4.43 12.59 -1.26
N ILE A 26 -4.17 13.09 -0.05
CA ILE A 26 -3.25 14.22 0.19
C ILE A 26 -1.80 13.74 0.38
N PHE A 27 -1.59 12.55 0.97
CA PHE A 27 -0.25 12.06 1.34
C PHE A 27 0.77 11.86 0.21
N PRO A 28 0.42 11.48 -1.03
CA PRO A 28 1.38 11.36 -2.14
C PRO A 28 2.01 12.70 -2.55
N HIS A 29 1.38 13.83 -2.24
CA HIS A 29 1.84 15.15 -2.68
C HIS A 29 2.88 15.79 -1.73
N GLU A 30 3.04 15.29 -0.50
CA GLU A 30 3.87 15.95 0.53
C GLU A 30 4.94 15.03 1.17
N ASN A 31 5.43 14.01 0.46
CA ASN A 31 6.48 13.09 0.97
C ASN A 31 6.05 12.24 2.21
N LEU A 32 4.74 12.05 2.41
CA LEU A 32 4.15 11.36 3.56
C LEU A 32 3.85 9.87 3.31
N VAL A 33 4.51 9.26 2.31
CA VAL A 33 4.34 7.84 1.94
C VAL A 33 4.60 6.90 3.12
N ARG A 34 5.57 7.21 3.99
CA ARG A 34 5.87 6.41 5.20
C ARG A 34 4.75 6.48 6.24
N ASP A 35 4.12 7.64 6.41
CA ASP A 35 2.99 7.80 7.33
C ASP A 35 1.74 7.11 6.80
N ALA A 36 1.50 7.17 5.49
CA ALA A 36 0.43 6.40 4.85
C ALA A 36 0.62 4.89 5.04
N ILE A 37 1.84 4.37 4.88
CA ILE A 37 2.17 2.97 5.16
C ILE A 37 1.85 2.61 6.62
N LYS A 38 2.18 3.48 7.58
CA LYS A 38 1.89 3.28 8.99
C LYS A 38 0.38 3.21 9.26
N VAL A 39 -0.39 4.13 8.69
CA VAL A 39 -1.86 4.14 8.81
C VAL A 39 -2.50 2.88 8.21
N VAL A 40 -2.00 2.38 7.08
CA VAL A 40 -2.49 1.13 6.45
C VAL A 40 -2.05 -0.12 7.21
N SER A 41 -0.97 -0.04 7.97
CA SER A 41 -0.54 -1.14 8.84
C SER A 41 -1.38 -1.19 10.12
N ASP A 42 -1.81 -0.03 10.63
CA ASP A 42 -2.66 0.10 11.83
C ASP A 42 -4.15 -0.18 11.53
N ASN A 43 -4.65 0.25 10.36
CA ASN A 43 -6.01 -0.08 9.92
C ASN A 43 -6.04 -1.34 9.04
N SER A 44 -6.63 -2.42 9.57
CA SER A 44 -6.96 -3.64 8.81
C SER A 44 -8.02 -3.39 7.71
N TYR A 45 -8.91 -2.41 7.91
CA TYR A 45 -10.08 -2.14 7.06
C TYR A 45 -9.86 -1.04 6.02
N VAL A 46 -8.71 -1.05 5.35
CA VAL A 46 -8.45 -0.12 4.24
C VAL A 46 -8.94 -0.72 2.93
N GLN A 47 -9.70 0.05 2.16
CA GLN A 47 -10.22 -0.41 0.87
C GLN A 47 -9.07 -0.80 -0.09
N SER A 48 -9.23 -1.92 -0.80
CA SER A 48 -8.19 -2.48 -1.70
C SER A 48 -7.70 -1.48 -2.75
N HIS A 49 -8.60 -0.65 -3.27
CA HIS A 49 -8.28 0.37 -4.28
C HIS A 49 -7.29 1.43 -3.73
N LEU A 50 -7.37 1.73 -2.43
CA LEU A 50 -6.56 2.75 -1.78
C LEU A 50 -5.17 2.23 -1.44
N ILE A 51 -5.10 0.96 -1.04
CA ILE A 51 -3.85 0.22 -0.86
C ILE A 51 -3.07 0.20 -2.19
N TRP A 52 -3.73 -0.04 -3.32
CA TRP A 52 -3.07 -0.06 -4.62
C TRP A 52 -2.44 1.27 -5.03
N ARG A 53 -3.01 2.41 -4.61
CA ARG A 53 -2.43 3.75 -4.86
C ARG A 53 -1.21 3.98 -3.98
N ILE A 54 -1.29 3.63 -2.70
CA ILE A 54 -0.15 3.73 -1.78
C ILE A 54 0.99 2.83 -2.23
N MET A 55 0.69 1.60 -2.70
CA MET A 55 1.72 0.68 -3.21
C MET A 55 2.49 1.24 -4.40
N ASP A 56 1.84 2.01 -5.27
CA ASP A 56 2.50 2.63 -6.42
C ASP A 56 3.52 3.68 -5.96
N ALA A 57 3.11 4.56 -5.04
CA ALA A 57 3.99 5.55 -4.43
C ALA A 57 5.07 4.92 -3.53
N ALA A 58 4.73 3.85 -2.82
CA ALA A 58 5.65 3.13 -1.93
C ALA A 58 6.69 2.30 -2.70
N ALA A 59 6.45 1.96 -3.97
CA ALA A 59 7.41 1.22 -4.78
C ALA A 59 8.75 1.95 -4.93
N THR A 60 8.75 3.30 -4.87
CA THR A 60 9.97 4.12 -4.96
C THR A 60 10.65 4.36 -3.60
N VAL A 61 9.86 4.49 -2.53
CA VAL A 61 10.35 4.87 -1.18
C VAL A 61 10.63 3.66 -0.29
N ALA A 62 9.78 2.63 -0.37
CA ALA A 62 9.78 1.45 0.49
C ALA A 62 9.36 0.19 -0.29
N PRO A 63 10.15 -0.25 -1.29
CA PRO A 63 9.81 -1.38 -2.15
C PRO A 63 9.63 -2.70 -1.38
N ASN A 64 10.36 -2.92 -0.28
CA ASN A 64 10.22 -4.12 0.56
C ASN A 64 8.80 -4.27 1.10
N TRP A 65 8.23 -3.19 1.61
CA TRP A 65 6.88 -3.20 2.17
C TRP A 65 5.83 -3.57 1.12
N VAL A 66 6.01 -3.09 -0.12
CA VAL A 66 5.10 -3.42 -1.22
C VAL A 66 5.17 -4.92 -1.55
N ILE A 67 6.38 -5.48 -1.59
CA ILE A 67 6.61 -6.92 -1.86
C ILE A 67 5.95 -7.76 -0.76
N ASP A 68 6.25 -7.48 0.52
CA ASP A 68 5.72 -8.24 1.66
C ASP A 68 4.19 -8.19 1.76
N ARG A 69 3.57 -7.09 1.33
CA ARG A 69 2.11 -6.91 1.37
C ARG A 69 1.42 -7.49 0.13
N ALA A 70 2.07 -7.51 -1.04
CA ALA A 70 1.47 -7.91 -2.31
C ALA A 70 1.60 -9.42 -2.59
N CYS A 71 2.66 -10.08 -2.13
CA CYS A 71 2.88 -11.51 -2.38
C CYS A 71 1.84 -12.43 -1.70
N PRO A 72 1.51 -12.29 -0.40
CA PRO A 72 0.56 -13.17 0.28
C PRO A 72 -0.85 -13.22 -0.33
N PRO A 73 -1.52 -12.09 -0.68
CA PRO A 73 -2.82 -12.14 -1.32
C PRO A 73 -2.75 -12.73 -2.74
N ALA A 74 -1.67 -12.51 -3.48
CA ALA A 74 -1.49 -13.11 -4.80
C ALA A 74 -1.37 -14.64 -4.72
N GLU A 75 -0.52 -15.14 -3.82
CA GLU A 75 -0.33 -16.59 -3.58
C GLU A 75 -1.61 -17.25 -3.12
N LYS A 76 -2.33 -16.64 -2.18
CA LYS A 76 -3.62 -17.16 -1.70
C LYS A 76 -4.63 -17.31 -2.83
N ILE A 77 -4.73 -16.31 -3.71
CA ILE A 77 -5.65 -16.36 -4.85
C ILE A 77 -5.23 -17.44 -5.87
N LEU A 78 -3.94 -17.58 -6.13
CA LEU A 78 -3.41 -18.63 -7.02
C LEU A 78 -3.67 -20.04 -6.44
N ASP A 79 -3.50 -20.22 -5.13
CA ASP A 79 -3.76 -21.47 -4.42
C ASP A 79 -5.27 -21.83 -4.39
N GLU A 80 -6.14 -20.82 -4.31
CA GLU A 80 -7.59 -21.02 -4.39
C GLU A 80 -8.06 -21.58 -5.75
N LYS A 81 -7.19 -21.57 -6.80
CA LYS A 81 -7.45 -22.07 -8.17
C LYS A 81 -8.76 -21.57 -8.79
N LYS A 82 -9.22 -20.41 -8.33
CA LYS A 82 -10.48 -19.77 -8.72
C LYS A 82 -10.24 -18.80 -9.86
N ALA A 83 -10.67 -19.19 -11.06
CA ALA A 83 -10.44 -18.42 -12.27
C ALA A 83 -11.04 -17.00 -12.22
N ASP A 84 -12.14 -16.82 -11.48
CA ASP A 84 -12.78 -15.52 -11.25
C ASP A 84 -11.90 -14.52 -10.50
N ARG A 85 -10.88 -15.00 -9.76
CA ARG A 85 -9.99 -14.16 -8.95
C ARG A 85 -8.61 -13.93 -9.56
N TYR A 86 -8.27 -14.61 -10.66
CA TYR A 86 -6.94 -14.46 -11.28
C TYR A 86 -6.65 -13.04 -11.74
N GLU A 87 -7.65 -12.28 -12.18
CA GLU A 87 -7.44 -10.87 -12.51
C GLU A 87 -6.95 -10.05 -11.31
N GLU A 88 -7.45 -10.37 -10.11
CA GLU A 88 -7.03 -9.72 -8.88
C GLU A 88 -5.60 -10.13 -8.50
N ALA A 89 -5.26 -11.41 -8.59
CA ALA A 89 -3.89 -11.88 -8.39
C ALA A 89 -2.90 -11.20 -9.33
N ILE A 90 -3.25 -11.05 -10.62
CA ILE A 90 -2.41 -10.36 -11.61
C ILE A 90 -2.20 -8.89 -11.21
N LYS A 91 -3.21 -8.20 -10.66
CA LYS A 91 -3.07 -6.82 -10.18
C LYS A 91 -2.07 -6.74 -9.02
N TRP A 92 -2.13 -7.66 -8.05
CA TRP A 92 -1.16 -7.74 -6.96
C TRP A 92 0.26 -8.01 -7.47
N LEU A 93 0.42 -8.99 -8.35
CA LEU A 93 1.72 -9.34 -8.94
C LEU A 93 2.32 -8.20 -9.77
N LYS A 94 1.50 -7.42 -10.49
CA LYS A 94 1.97 -6.22 -11.20
C LYS A 94 2.58 -5.18 -10.26
N LYS A 95 2.00 -4.98 -9.07
CA LYS A 95 2.53 -4.06 -8.05
C LYS A 95 3.82 -4.60 -7.42
N ALA A 96 3.85 -5.88 -7.06
CA ALA A 96 5.06 -6.54 -6.57
C ALA A 96 6.21 -6.41 -7.58
N ARG A 97 5.96 -6.74 -8.86
CA ARG A 97 6.92 -6.58 -9.95
C ARG A 97 7.46 -5.15 -10.03
N ASN A 98 6.59 -4.14 -9.95
CA ASN A 98 7.05 -2.75 -10.00
C ASN A 98 8.02 -2.44 -8.86
N ALA A 99 7.72 -2.86 -7.63
CA ALA A 99 8.59 -2.66 -6.48
C ALA A 99 9.96 -3.38 -6.62
N PHE A 100 9.98 -4.61 -7.14
CA PHE A 100 11.23 -5.30 -7.46
C PHE A 100 12.05 -4.56 -8.52
N TYR A 101 11.41 -4.03 -9.57
CA TYR A 101 12.09 -3.30 -10.63
C TYR A 101 12.67 -1.97 -10.14
N MET A 102 11.91 -1.21 -9.35
CA MET A 102 12.34 0.07 -8.78
C MET A 102 13.47 -0.10 -7.75
N SER A 103 13.60 -1.28 -7.14
CA SER A 103 14.71 -1.60 -6.24
C SER A 103 15.90 -2.31 -6.93
N GLY A 104 15.88 -2.47 -8.25
CA GLY A 104 16.95 -3.14 -9.00
C GLY A 104 16.99 -4.67 -8.83
N ARG A 105 16.05 -5.26 -8.08
CA ARG A 105 16.00 -6.69 -7.75
C ARG A 105 15.23 -7.50 -8.79
N ARG A 106 15.65 -7.38 -10.05
CA ARG A 106 15.00 -8.07 -11.17
C ARG A 106 15.17 -9.58 -11.12
N GLU A 107 16.32 -10.06 -10.64
CA GLU A 107 16.61 -11.48 -10.52
C GLU A 107 15.72 -12.15 -9.47
N GLU A 108 15.56 -11.53 -8.30
CA GLU A 108 14.64 -12.01 -7.25
C GLU A 108 13.20 -12.13 -7.76
N TRP A 109 12.74 -11.18 -8.59
CA TRP A 109 11.43 -11.28 -9.24
C TRP A 109 11.33 -12.47 -10.20
N GLN A 110 12.39 -12.81 -10.94
CA GLN A 110 12.39 -13.98 -11.82
C GLN A 110 12.26 -15.26 -11.01
N THR A 111 13.09 -15.43 -9.98
CA THR A 111 13.05 -16.59 -9.07
C THR A 111 11.68 -16.71 -8.38
N TYR A 112 11.13 -15.59 -7.90
CA TYR A 112 9.79 -15.57 -7.32
C TYR A 112 8.73 -16.01 -8.34
N ARG A 113 8.75 -15.44 -9.57
CA ARG A 113 7.79 -15.82 -10.62
C ARG A 113 7.89 -17.30 -10.99
N GLU A 114 9.10 -17.85 -11.05
CA GLU A 114 9.32 -19.28 -11.32
C GLU A 114 8.76 -20.16 -10.20
N SER A 115 8.87 -19.73 -8.94
CA SER A 115 8.28 -20.45 -7.80
C SER A 115 6.74 -20.51 -7.85
N LEU A 116 6.09 -19.53 -8.49
CA LEU A 116 4.63 -19.50 -8.64
C LEU A 116 4.08 -20.38 -9.77
N ILE A 117 4.92 -20.74 -10.75
CA ILE A 117 4.52 -21.56 -11.92
C ILE A 117 4.74 -23.06 -11.65
N LYS A 118 5.47 -23.40 -10.59
CA LYS A 118 5.87 -24.74 -10.23
C LYS A 118 4.75 -25.53 -9.56
#